data_AF-A0A7K9K4B1-F1
#
_entry.id   AF-A0A7K9K4B1-F1
#
_cell.length_a   1.000
_cell.length_b   1.000
_cell.length_c   1.000
_cell.angle_alpha   90.00
_cell.angle_beta   90.00
_cell.angle_gamma   90.00
#
_symmetry.space_group_name_H-M   'P 1'
#
loop_
_entity.id
_entity.type
_entity.pdbx_description
1 polymer ?
#
loop_
_entity_poly.entity_id
_entity_poly.type
_entity_poly.pdbx_seq_one_letter_code
_entity_poly.pdbx_strand_id
1 'polypeptide(L)'
;RMFSGYQPKNNIKDSYKILELEEGCSLDEVRNSYHNLAKKYHPDSSSVTADSKAFIRVEEAYRVVLSDLAAKQKSDPDEEEEDQFKCKSLQHRHYLSFEGVGIGTPSQREKQYAQFRVDRATEQVLQYRQQRLESRYAGSHLSRAKDVRQSKKVKITQAVERLVEDLIQESMAKGDFDNLSGKGKPLQKFSDSPHIDPMTHNLNRILIDNGYQPEWILLQKEIRETIERLRKGIVASRRKLGEPMTLSEQKQWGRVCEQFAEDIRKLNKRVDNFNLVVPILSRQMVHFSTDKEIRRALKTCEAVVEKVSDSATKGNEREEGE
;
A
#
# COMPACT_ATOMS: atom_id res chain seq x y z
N ARG A 1 43.64 2.75 -20.81
CA ARG A 1 44.43 3.82 -20.16
C ARG A 1 45.80 3.86 -20.83
N MET A 2 46.04 4.84 -21.69
CA MET A 2 47.39 5.06 -22.24
C MET A 2 48.23 5.75 -21.16
N PHE A 3 49.25 5.06 -20.67
CA PHE A 3 50.31 5.70 -19.89
C PHE A 3 51.23 6.42 -20.87
N SER A 4 50.97 7.71 -21.10
CA SER A 4 51.94 8.58 -21.77
C SER A 4 53.01 8.95 -20.76
N GLY A 5 54.19 8.33 -20.86
CA GLY A 5 55.40 8.68 -20.12
C GLY A 5 56.02 9.98 -20.62
N TYR A 6 55.22 11.05 -20.71
CA TYR A 6 55.67 12.36 -21.11
C TYR A 6 56.08 13.17 -19.87
N GLN A 7 57.36 13.49 -19.77
CA GLN A 7 57.88 14.39 -18.74
C GLN A 7 57.63 15.83 -19.19
N PRO A 8 56.85 16.63 -18.45
CA PRO A 8 56.58 18.01 -18.82
C PRO A 8 57.88 18.81 -18.75
N LYS A 9 58.20 19.53 -19.83
CA LYS A 9 59.43 20.35 -19.94
C LYS A 9 59.30 21.74 -19.27
N ASN A 10 58.22 21.99 -18.55
CA ASN A 10 57.84 23.33 -18.10
C ASN A 10 58.22 23.55 -16.64
N ASN A 11 58.75 24.75 -16.33
CA ASN A 11 59.06 25.14 -14.96
C ASN A 11 57.78 25.22 -14.11
N ILE A 12 57.89 24.90 -12.81
CA ILE A 12 56.77 24.91 -11.85
C ILE A 12 56.07 26.28 -11.85
N LYS A 13 56.84 27.37 -11.83
CA LYS A 13 56.31 28.75 -11.83
C LYS A 13 55.50 29.09 -13.07
N ASP A 14 55.93 28.58 -14.23
CA ASP A 14 55.24 28.82 -15.48
C ASP A 14 53.91 28.03 -15.53
N SER A 15 53.84 26.89 -14.84
CA SER A 15 52.62 26.08 -14.72
C SER A 15 51.54 26.79 -13.91
N TYR A 16 51.91 27.46 -12.81
CA TYR A 16 50.97 28.30 -12.03
C TYR A 16 50.46 29.49 -12.86
N LYS A 17 51.34 30.15 -13.63
CA LYS A 17 50.94 31.24 -14.54
C LYS A 17 49.98 30.79 -15.64
N ILE A 18 50.19 29.60 -16.21
CA ILE A 18 49.30 29.03 -17.24
C ILE A 18 47.90 28.73 -16.67
N LEU A 19 47.82 28.35 -15.40
CA LEU A 19 46.54 28.13 -14.70
C LEU A 19 45.91 29.42 -14.15
N GLU A 20 46.54 30.58 -14.39
CA GLU A 20 46.11 31.89 -13.88
C GLU A 20 46.06 31.93 -12.33
N LEU A 21 47.00 31.25 -11.66
CA LEU A 21 47.07 31.13 -10.21
C LEU A 21 48.41 31.61 -9.63
N GLU A 22 48.39 31.97 -8.35
CA GLU A 22 49.58 32.37 -7.59
C GLU A 22 50.23 31.16 -6.88
N GLU A 23 51.52 31.29 -6.52
CA GLU A 23 52.27 30.26 -5.79
C GLU A 23 51.71 30.17 -4.34
N GLY A 24 50.95 29.12 -4.01
CA GLY A 24 50.38 28.91 -2.66
C GLY A 24 48.86 28.70 -2.59
N CYS A 25 48.16 28.63 -3.73
CA CYS A 25 46.72 28.39 -3.80
C CYS A 25 46.28 27.04 -3.20
N SER A 26 45.03 27.00 -2.72
CA SER A 26 44.42 25.78 -2.18
C SER A 26 44.13 24.74 -3.27
N LEU A 27 44.07 23.45 -2.91
CA LEU A 27 43.78 22.36 -3.86
C LEU A 27 42.46 22.58 -4.61
N ASP A 28 41.48 23.20 -3.97
CA ASP A 28 40.17 23.44 -4.56
C ASP A 28 40.19 24.62 -5.55
N GLU A 29 41.02 25.65 -5.31
CA GLU A 29 41.26 26.72 -6.28
C GLU A 29 41.92 26.22 -7.56
N VAL A 30 42.91 25.32 -7.44
CA VAL A 30 43.58 24.68 -8.58
C VAL A 30 42.61 23.85 -9.42
N ARG A 31 41.67 23.15 -8.78
CA ARG A 31 40.62 22.38 -9.49
C ARG A 31 39.65 23.31 -10.22
N ASN A 32 39.25 24.40 -9.57
CA ASN A 32 38.29 25.34 -10.13
C ASN A 32 38.87 26.11 -11.32
N SER A 33 40.14 26.54 -11.26
CA SER A 33 40.80 27.20 -12.39
C SER A 33 40.96 26.27 -13.58
N TYR A 34 41.40 25.03 -13.35
CA TYR A 34 41.50 24.00 -14.40
C TYR A 34 40.15 23.75 -15.07
N HIS A 35 39.08 23.60 -14.29
CA HIS A 35 37.74 23.37 -14.83
C HIS A 35 37.23 24.55 -15.68
N ASN A 36 37.56 25.78 -15.28
CA ASN A 36 37.20 26.99 -16.04
C ASN A 36 37.99 27.11 -17.35
N LEU A 37 39.28 26.80 -17.34
CA LEU A 37 40.13 26.81 -18.53
C LEU A 37 39.79 25.65 -19.49
N ALA A 38 39.50 24.46 -18.95
CA ALA A 38 39.04 23.32 -19.74
C ALA A 38 37.77 23.68 -20.52
N LYS A 39 36.77 24.30 -19.89
CA LYS A 39 35.55 24.74 -20.58
C LYS A 39 35.81 25.74 -21.71
N LYS A 40 36.86 26.57 -21.61
CA LYS A 40 37.20 27.59 -22.61
C LYS A 40 38.00 27.04 -23.80
N TYR A 41 38.87 26.05 -23.56
CA TYR A 41 39.85 25.57 -24.52
C TYR A 41 39.58 24.14 -25.03
N HIS A 42 38.60 23.43 -24.47
CA HIS A 42 38.28 22.07 -24.91
C HIS A 42 37.84 22.05 -26.39
N PRO A 43 38.34 21.12 -27.22
CA PRO A 43 38.06 21.09 -28.65
C PRO A 43 36.57 20.85 -28.98
N ASP A 44 35.83 20.18 -28.09
CA ASP A 44 34.36 20.01 -28.23
C ASP A 44 33.55 21.18 -27.64
N SER A 45 34.19 22.19 -27.05
CA SER A 45 33.46 23.36 -26.57
C SER A 45 33.11 24.27 -27.75
N SER A 46 31.89 24.82 -27.78
CA SER A 46 31.43 25.72 -28.85
C SER A 46 32.03 27.13 -28.78
N SER A 47 33.13 27.33 -28.03
CA SER A 47 33.80 28.62 -27.86
C SER A 47 34.72 28.90 -29.05
N VAL A 48 34.81 30.18 -29.46
CA VAL A 48 35.70 30.64 -30.55
C VAL A 48 37.18 30.45 -30.18
N THR A 49 37.50 30.30 -28.89
CA THR A 49 38.84 30.10 -28.34
C THR A 49 39.25 28.63 -28.21
N ALA A 50 38.43 27.68 -28.70
CA ALA A 50 38.71 26.25 -28.59
C ALA A 50 39.96 25.86 -29.40
N ASP A 51 41.04 25.49 -28.71
CA ASP A 51 42.29 25.04 -29.31
C ASP A 51 42.83 23.81 -28.57
N SER A 52 42.96 22.71 -29.32
CA SER A 52 43.51 21.45 -28.83
C SER A 52 44.91 21.61 -28.21
N LYS A 53 45.77 22.48 -28.76
CA LYS A 53 47.14 22.67 -28.27
C LYS A 53 47.16 23.44 -26.96
N ALA A 54 46.28 24.44 -26.82
CA ALA A 54 46.12 25.19 -25.58
C ALA A 54 45.60 24.29 -24.45
N PHE A 55 44.64 23.41 -24.73
CA PHE A 55 44.10 22.47 -23.75
C PHE A 55 45.17 21.50 -23.20
N ILE A 56 46.02 20.95 -24.07
CA ILE A 56 47.11 20.06 -23.65
C ILE A 56 48.07 20.78 -22.69
N ARG A 57 48.41 22.05 -22.97
CA ARG A 57 49.28 22.85 -22.09
C ARG A 57 48.66 23.08 -20.71
N VAL A 58 47.35 23.31 -20.66
CA VAL A 58 46.61 23.49 -19.39
C VAL A 58 46.56 22.19 -18.59
N GLU A 59 46.36 21.04 -19.25
CA GLU A 59 46.38 19.73 -18.60
C GLU A 59 47.77 19.38 -18.05
N GLU A 60 48.82 19.63 -18.83
CA GLU A 60 50.21 19.44 -18.39
C GLU A 60 50.53 20.30 -17.17
N ALA A 61 50.17 21.59 -17.20
CA ALA A 61 50.37 22.51 -16.08
C ALA A 61 49.64 22.04 -14.81
N TYR A 62 48.39 21.57 -14.93
CA TYR A 62 47.61 21.05 -13.80
C TYR A 62 48.26 19.82 -13.14
N ARG A 63 48.78 18.90 -13.95
CA ARG A 63 49.48 17.71 -13.42
C ARG A 63 50.76 18.07 -12.67
N VAL A 64 51.53 19.04 -13.17
CA VAL A 64 52.75 19.52 -12.50
C VAL A 64 52.41 20.15 -11.15
N VAL A 65 51.40 21.03 -11.09
CA VAL A 65 50.98 21.69 -9.84
C VAL A 65 50.50 20.68 -8.79
N LEU A 66 49.75 19.65 -9.19
CA LEU A 66 49.34 18.60 -8.25
C LEU A 66 50.53 17.81 -7.69
N SER A 67 51.55 17.56 -8.50
CA SER A 67 52.75 16.88 -8.03
C SER A 67 53.58 17.72 -7.06
N ASP A 68 53.64 19.05 -7.27
CA ASP A 68 54.30 20.01 -6.38
C ASP A 68 53.58 20.11 -5.02
N LEU A 69 52.25 20.18 -5.01
CA LEU A 69 51.45 20.18 -3.77
C LEU A 69 51.60 18.86 -2.99
N ALA A 70 51.65 17.72 -3.68
CA ALA A 70 51.88 16.42 -3.06
C ALA A 70 53.31 16.27 -2.53
N ALA A 71 54.30 16.90 -3.16
CA ALA A 71 55.68 16.94 -2.66
C ALA A 71 55.81 17.85 -1.44
N LYS A 72 55.16 19.01 -1.44
CA LYS A 72 55.10 19.94 -0.29
C LYS A 72 54.40 19.34 0.93
N GLN A 73 53.32 18.58 0.74
CA GLN A 73 52.67 17.83 1.84
C GLN A 73 53.56 16.74 2.46
N LYS A 74 54.60 16.28 1.76
CA LYS A 74 55.55 15.26 2.28
C LYS A 74 56.81 15.89 2.91
N SER A 75 56.99 17.20 2.79
CA SER A 75 58.19 17.91 3.23
C SER A 75 57.96 18.81 4.44
N ASP A 76 57.02 18.44 5.31
CA ASP A 76 57.01 18.90 6.71
C ASP A 76 57.61 17.78 7.56
N PRO A 77 58.93 17.79 7.84
CA PRO A 77 59.53 16.91 8.83
C PRO A 77 59.60 17.68 10.14
N ASP A 78 58.65 17.45 11.05
CA ASP A 78 58.92 17.44 12.48
C ASP A 78 57.69 16.90 13.24
N GLU A 79 57.98 15.88 14.05
CA GLU A 79 57.10 15.16 14.99
C GLU A 79 56.04 14.23 14.39
N GLU A 80 56.37 12.92 14.30
CA GLU A 80 55.51 11.74 14.61
C GLU A 80 55.89 10.41 13.91
N GLU A 81 57.13 10.22 13.42
CA GLU A 81 57.55 8.91 12.83
C GLU A 81 58.51 8.06 13.71
N GLU A 82 58.28 8.00 15.03
CA GLU A 82 58.89 6.98 15.91
C GLU A 82 57.89 6.01 16.58
N ASP A 83 56.61 6.02 16.20
CA ASP A 83 55.58 5.18 16.86
C ASP A 83 54.94 4.09 15.98
N GLN A 84 55.51 3.75 14.81
CA GLN A 84 54.95 2.68 13.96
C GLN A 84 55.49 1.26 14.22
N PHE A 85 56.52 1.09 15.06
CA PHE A 85 57.09 -0.25 15.33
C PHE A 85 57.35 -0.60 16.80
N LYS A 86 56.67 0.05 17.77
CA LYS A 86 56.45 -0.61 19.06
C LYS A 86 55.41 -1.71 18.84
N CYS A 87 55.83 -2.96 19.06
CA CYS A 87 54.91 -4.06 19.32
C CYS A 87 53.86 -3.53 20.31
N LYS A 88 52.61 -3.37 19.87
CA LYS A 88 51.49 -3.00 20.73
C LYS A 88 51.35 -4.12 21.76
N SER A 89 52.10 -4.04 22.85
CA SER A 89 51.92 -4.92 23.99
C SER A 89 50.44 -4.83 24.32
N LEU A 90 49.76 -5.98 24.27
CA LEU A 90 48.32 -6.08 24.49
C LEU A 90 48.03 -5.35 25.79
N GLN A 91 47.39 -4.19 25.71
CA GLN A 91 46.95 -3.47 26.89
C GLN A 91 46.16 -4.47 27.73
N HIS A 92 46.46 -4.48 29.03
CA HIS A 92 45.77 -5.24 30.07
C HIS A 92 44.34 -5.57 29.65
N ARG A 93 44.02 -6.86 29.59
CA ARG A 93 42.66 -7.37 29.33
C ARG A 93 41.67 -6.64 30.25
N HIS A 94 41.09 -5.55 29.77
CA HIS A 94 39.95 -4.92 30.41
C HIS A 94 38.78 -5.87 30.15
N TYR A 95 38.42 -6.66 31.17
CA TYR A 95 37.17 -7.40 31.12
C TYR A 95 36.03 -6.39 30.99
N LEU A 96 35.19 -6.55 29.97
CA LEU A 96 33.92 -5.84 29.85
C LEU A 96 33.16 -6.05 31.15
N SER A 97 33.05 -5.01 31.98
CA SER A 97 32.17 -5.03 33.13
C SER A 97 30.75 -4.99 32.60
N PHE A 98 30.08 -6.15 32.55
CA PHE A 98 28.70 -6.30 32.08
C PHE A 98 27.66 -5.65 33.02
N GLU A 99 28.00 -4.55 33.70
CA GLU A 99 27.15 -3.83 34.65
C GLU A 99 26.58 -4.74 35.77
N GLY A 100 27.23 -5.87 36.06
CA GLY A 100 26.73 -6.88 37.00
C GLY A 100 25.61 -7.79 36.45
N VAL A 101 25.29 -7.68 35.15
CA VAL A 101 24.23 -8.43 34.49
C VAL A 101 24.73 -9.80 34.04
N GLY A 102 24.02 -10.84 34.47
CA GLY A 102 24.18 -12.22 34.02
C GLY A 102 25.06 -13.09 34.91
N ILE A 103 24.79 -14.39 34.90
CA ILE A 103 25.45 -15.42 35.72
C ILE A 103 26.03 -16.48 34.77
N GLY A 104 27.16 -17.07 35.14
CA GLY A 104 27.82 -18.14 34.39
C GLY A 104 29.16 -17.74 33.77
N THR A 105 29.56 -18.46 32.73
CA THR A 105 30.85 -18.28 32.06
C THR A 105 30.93 -16.93 31.32
N PRO A 106 32.13 -16.38 31.05
CA PRO A 106 32.27 -15.08 30.39
C PRO A 106 31.49 -14.95 29.06
N SER A 107 31.47 -16.01 28.24
CA SER A 107 30.73 -16.01 26.96
C SER A 107 29.21 -16.09 27.12
N GLN A 108 28.72 -16.76 28.17
CA GLN A 108 27.28 -16.76 28.50
C GLN A 108 26.84 -15.39 29.00
N ARG A 109 27.66 -14.75 29.84
CA ARG A 109 27.39 -13.40 30.36
C ARG A 109 27.43 -12.36 29.24
N GLU A 110 28.33 -12.50 28.27
CA GLU A 110 28.37 -11.65 27.08
C GLU A 110 27.08 -11.73 26.26
N LYS A 111 26.57 -12.94 25.99
CA LYS A 111 25.29 -13.12 25.27
C LYS A 111 24.11 -12.52 26.03
N GLN A 112 24.04 -12.73 27.34
CA GLN A 112 23.00 -12.17 28.19
C GLN A 112 23.07 -10.63 28.22
N TYR A 113 24.27 -10.06 28.31
CA TYR A 113 24.46 -8.61 28.27
C TYR A 113 24.15 -8.02 26.89
N ALA A 114 24.46 -8.74 25.81
CA ALA A 114 24.06 -8.35 24.46
C ALA A 114 22.53 -8.29 24.34
N GLN A 115 21.82 -9.30 24.85
CA GLN A 115 20.35 -9.29 24.90
C GLN A 115 19.82 -8.14 25.77
N PHE A 116 20.36 -7.96 26.98
CA PHE A 116 19.99 -6.87 27.88
C PHE A 116 20.17 -5.49 27.24
N ARG A 117 21.25 -5.28 26.48
CA ARG A 117 21.45 -4.02 25.73
C ARG A 117 20.40 -3.81 24.64
N VAL A 118 20.01 -4.87 23.93
CA VAL A 118 18.94 -4.80 22.94
C VAL A 118 17.63 -4.44 23.63
N ASP A 119 17.27 -5.14 24.70
CA ASP A 119 16.02 -4.91 25.43
C ASP A 119 15.97 -3.46 25.96
N ARG A 120 17.04 -2.99 26.60
CA ARG A 120 17.17 -1.60 27.07
C ARG A 120 17.05 -0.59 25.93
N ALA A 121 17.65 -0.84 24.78
CA ALA A 121 17.53 0.02 23.61
C ALA A 121 16.09 0.05 23.07
N THR A 122 15.40 -1.10 23.04
CA THR A 122 13.99 -1.15 22.62
C THR A 122 13.08 -0.38 23.57
N GLU A 123 13.31 -0.49 24.88
CA GLU A 123 12.55 0.24 25.89
C GLU A 123 12.76 1.75 25.76
N GLN A 124 14.01 2.21 25.57
CA GLN A 124 14.31 3.63 25.33
C GLN A 124 13.62 4.17 24.08
N VAL A 125 13.61 3.40 22.97
CA VAL A 125 12.91 3.80 21.74
C VAL A 125 11.40 3.87 21.96
N LEU A 126 10.82 2.94 22.71
CA LEU A 126 9.40 2.95 23.05
C LEU A 126 9.04 4.14 23.94
N GLN A 127 9.82 4.41 24.98
CA GLN A 127 9.66 5.57 25.86
C GLN A 127 9.75 6.88 25.07
N TYR A 128 10.74 7.01 24.18
CA TYR A 128 10.86 8.19 23.32
C TYR A 128 9.64 8.36 22.39
N ARG A 129 9.17 7.26 21.79
CA ARG A 129 7.95 7.29 20.96
C ARG A 129 6.73 7.71 21.77
N GLN A 130 6.57 7.17 22.98
CA GLN A 130 5.50 7.52 23.90
C GLN A 130 5.54 9.00 24.27
N GLN A 131 6.69 9.51 24.72
CA GLN A 131 6.86 10.91 25.08
C GLN A 131 6.62 11.84 23.89
N ARG A 132 7.03 11.44 22.68
CA ARG A 132 6.78 12.20 21.45
C ARG A 132 5.29 12.22 21.09
N LEU A 133 4.58 11.11 21.31
CA LEU A 133 3.13 11.03 21.14
C LEU A 133 2.42 11.90 22.18
N GLU A 134 2.75 11.75 23.46
CA GLU A 134 2.21 12.57 24.56
C GLU A 134 2.43 14.07 24.31
N SER A 135 3.61 14.47 23.87
CA SER A 135 3.92 15.86 23.48
C SER A 135 3.08 16.34 22.30
N ARG A 136 2.84 15.48 21.30
CA ARG A 136 1.93 15.78 20.17
C ARG A 136 0.46 15.85 20.59
N TYR A 137 0.08 15.14 21.66
CA TYR A 137 -1.30 15.03 22.14
C TYR A 137 -1.65 15.98 23.29
N ALA A 138 -0.68 16.67 23.88
CA ALA A 138 -0.89 17.70 24.91
C ALA A 138 -1.87 18.82 24.48
N GLY A 139 -2.22 18.92 23.19
CA GLY A 139 -3.21 19.88 22.67
C GLY A 139 -4.46 19.31 21.99
N SER A 140 -4.69 17.98 21.89
CA SER A 140 -5.84 17.49 21.08
C SER A 140 -6.53 16.23 21.61
N HIS A 141 -7.71 16.43 22.20
CA HIS A 141 -8.61 15.40 22.74
C HIS A 141 -9.20 14.45 21.66
N LEU A 142 -9.11 14.80 20.36
CA LEU A 142 -9.69 14.02 19.24
C LEU A 142 -8.91 12.73 18.91
N SER A 143 -7.63 12.66 19.27
CA SER A 143 -6.76 11.54 18.87
C SER A 143 -6.96 10.28 19.71
N ARG A 144 -7.36 10.42 20.99
CA ARG A 144 -7.64 9.30 21.89
C ARG A 144 -8.77 8.40 21.39
N ALA A 145 -9.78 8.98 20.73
CA ALA A 145 -10.89 8.23 20.16
C ALA A 145 -10.47 7.37 18.95
N LYS A 146 -9.50 7.84 18.15
CA LYS A 146 -8.94 7.07 17.02
C LYS A 146 -8.09 5.91 17.53
N ASP A 147 -7.27 6.13 18.55
CA ASP A 147 -6.40 5.09 19.14
C ASP A 147 -7.19 4.00 19.88
N VAL A 148 -8.28 4.35 20.58
CA VAL A 148 -9.19 3.35 21.18
C VAL A 148 -9.87 2.50 20.10
N ARG A 149 -10.26 3.09 18.96
CA ARG A 149 -10.82 2.33 17.84
C ARG A 149 -9.78 1.43 17.18
N GLN A 150 -8.55 1.92 17.00
CA GLN A 150 -7.46 1.13 16.42
C GLN A 150 -7.03 -0.02 17.34
N SER A 151 -6.85 0.22 18.64
CA SER A 151 -6.54 -0.83 19.61
C SER A 151 -7.66 -1.88 19.72
N LYS A 152 -8.93 -1.48 19.66
CA LYS A 152 -10.06 -2.42 19.56
C LYS A 152 -9.98 -3.27 18.29
N LYS A 153 -9.64 -2.68 17.13
CA LYS A 153 -9.43 -3.43 15.88
C LYS A 153 -8.30 -4.46 16.01
N VAL A 154 -7.15 -4.07 16.55
CA VAL A 154 -6.01 -4.99 16.76
C VAL A 154 -6.35 -6.13 17.72
N LYS A 155 -7.12 -5.84 18.79
CA LYS A 155 -7.59 -6.89 19.70
C LYS A 155 -8.56 -7.86 19.02
N ILE A 156 -9.45 -7.35 18.15
CA ILE A 156 -10.38 -8.19 17.38
C ILE A 156 -9.61 -9.07 16.39
N THR A 157 -8.61 -8.53 15.68
CA THR A 157 -7.80 -9.34 14.74
C THR A 157 -7.04 -10.45 15.46
N GLN A 158 -6.40 -10.14 16.60
CA GLN A 158 -5.71 -11.16 17.40
C GLN A 158 -6.66 -12.22 17.96
N ALA A 159 -7.88 -11.84 18.34
CA ALA A 159 -8.88 -12.79 18.81
C ALA A 159 -9.34 -13.73 17.69
N VAL A 160 -9.54 -13.20 16.47
CA VAL A 160 -9.87 -14.01 15.29
C VAL A 160 -8.71 -14.93 14.93
N GLU A 161 -7.47 -14.43 14.91
CA GLU A 161 -6.27 -15.24 14.66
C GLU A 161 -6.16 -16.39 15.65
N ARG A 162 -6.40 -16.14 16.95
CA ARG A 162 -6.41 -17.18 17.98
C ARG A 162 -7.52 -18.21 17.74
N LEU A 163 -8.74 -17.77 17.43
CA LEU A 163 -9.84 -18.69 17.14
C LEU A 163 -9.56 -19.57 15.93
N VAL A 164 -8.95 -19.01 14.88
CA VAL A 164 -8.54 -19.75 13.68
C VAL A 164 -7.47 -20.78 14.02
N GLU A 165 -6.46 -20.40 14.82
CA GLU A 165 -5.42 -21.32 15.29
C GLU A 165 -6.01 -22.48 16.12
N ASP A 166 -6.90 -22.16 17.06
CA ASP A 166 -7.58 -23.17 17.90
C ASP A 166 -8.39 -24.15 17.00
N LEU A 167 -9.10 -23.65 15.98
CA LEU A 167 -9.82 -24.46 14.99
C LEU A 167 -8.90 -25.35 14.15
N ILE A 168 -7.74 -24.84 13.72
CA ILE A 168 -6.75 -25.61 12.96
C ILE A 168 -6.20 -26.74 13.83
N GLN A 169 -5.84 -26.44 15.08
CA GLN A 169 -5.31 -27.42 16.02
C GLN A 169 -6.36 -28.50 16.34
N GLU A 170 -7.62 -28.12 16.54
CA GLU A 170 -8.72 -29.06 16.75
C GLU A 170 -8.91 -29.98 15.52
N SER A 171 -8.87 -29.42 14.32
CA SER A 171 -9.00 -30.19 13.06
C SER A 171 -7.79 -31.12 12.83
N MET A 172 -6.59 -30.69 13.20
CA MET A 172 -5.39 -31.54 13.21
C MET A 172 -5.51 -32.69 14.21
N ALA A 173 -6.01 -32.43 15.41
CA ALA A 173 -6.22 -33.45 16.43
C ALA A 173 -7.30 -34.48 16.03
N LYS A 174 -8.32 -34.06 15.28
CA LYS A 174 -9.35 -34.94 14.68
C LYS A 174 -8.82 -35.79 13.53
N GLY A 175 -7.67 -35.42 12.94
CA GLY A 175 -7.10 -36.11 11.79
C GLY A 175 -7.78 -35.76 10.46
N ASP A 176 -8.49 -34.64 10.38
CA ASP A 176 -9.21 -34.22 9.15
C ASP A 176 -8.25 -34.02 7.95
N PHE A 177 -6.96 -33.79 8.22
CA PHE A 177 -5.92 -33.62 7.22
C PHE A 177 -5.27 -34.92 6.71
N ASP A 178 -5.58 -36.07 7.31
CA ASP A 178 -4.78 -37.27 7.09
C ASP A 178 -5.10 -38.04 5.79
N ASN A 179 -6.33 -37.94 5.28
CA ASN A 179 -6.82 -38.70 4.12
C ASN A 179 -7.32 -37.82 2.97
N LEU A 180 -6.70 -36.65 2.76
CA LEU A 180 -7.08 -35.74 1.68
C LEU A 180 -6.68 -36.29 0.29
N SER A 181 -7.58 -36.15 -0.67
CA SER A 181 -7.34 -36.53 -2.07
C SER A 181 -6.25 -35.65 -2.69
N GLY A 182 -5.01 -36.17 -2.73
CA GLY A 182 -3.85 -35.44 -3.26
C GLY A 182 -2.72 -35.19 -2.25
N LYS A 183 -2.83 -35.69 -1.01
CA LYS A 183 -1.73 -35.68 -0.03
C LYS A 183 -0.44 -36.25 -0.66
N GLY A 184 0.66 -35.50 -0.61
CA GLY A 184 1.96 -35.88 -1.16
C GLY A 184 2.14 -35.72 -2.67
N LYS A 185 1.10 -35.33 -3.42
CA LYS A 185 1.23 -34.98 -4.85
C LYS A 185 1.61 -33.50 -5.00
N PRO A 186 2.39 -33.13 -6.03
CA PRO A 186 2.66 -31.72 -6.30
C PRO A 186 1.35 -30.96 -6.56
N LEU A 187 1.26 -29.74 -6.03
CA LEU A 187 0.12 -28.85 -6.32
C LEU A 187 0.02 -28.66 -7.83
N GLN A 188 -1.19 -28.79 -8.37
CA GLN A 188 -1.42 -28.48 -9.78
C GLN A 188 -1.04 -27.02 -10.02
N LYS A 189 -0.08 -26.77 -10.93
CA LYS A 189 0.30 -25.39 -11.29
C LYS A 189 -0.84 -24.79 -12.10
N PHE A 190 -1.28 -23.61 -11.71
CA PHE A 190 -2.52 -23.02 -12.20
C PHE A 190 -2.32 -22.23 -13.50
N SER A 191 -3.42 -22.00 -14.20
CA SER A 191 -3.55 -21.05 -15.31
C SER A 191 -2.90 -19.73 -14.93
N ASP A 192 -1.76 -19.42 -15.55
CA ASP A 192 -1.03 -18.19 -15.33
C ASP A 192 -1.95 -17.02 -15.67
N SER A 193 -2.55 -16.40 -14.64
CA SER A 193 -3.13 -15.08 -14.73
C SER A 193 -1.95 -14.11 -14.59
N PRO A 194 -1.37 -13.58 -15.69
CA PRO A 194 -0.06 -12.91 -15.63
C PRO A 194 -0.08 -11.62 -14.80
N HIS A 195 -1.29 -11.14 -14.47
CA HIS A 195 -1.54 -9.88 -13.78
C HIS A 195 -1.90 -10.04 -12.30
N ILE A 196 -2.03 -11.28 -11.78
CA ILE A 196 -2.41 -11.55 -10.39
C ILE A 196 -1.26 -12.30 -9.73
N ASP A 197 -0.87 -11.90 -8.51
CA ASP A 197 0.17 -12.62 -7.80
C ASP A 197 -0.28 -14.06 -7.46
N PRO A 198 0.64 -15.03 -7.43
CA PRO A 198 0.29 -16.44 -7.19
C PRO A 198 -0.41 -16.69 -5.84
N MET A 199 -0.11 -15.90 -4.79
CA MET A 199 -0.73 -16.05 -3.47
C MET A 199 -2.20 -15.62 -3.51
N THR A 200 -2.50 -14.45 -4.08
CA THR A 200 -3.87 -13.94 -4.22
C THR A 200 -4.71 -14.83 -5.12
N HIS A 201 -4.14 -15.32 -6.21
CA HIS A 201 -4.83 -16.27 -7.09
C HIS A 201 -5.20 -17.56 -6.34
N ASN A 202 -4.26 -18.12 -5.57
CA ASN A 202 -4.52 -19.31 -4.76
C ASN A 202 -5.58 -19.08 -3.69
N LEU A 203 -5.54 -17.93 -3.01
CA LEU A 203 -6.54 -17.56 -2.02
C LEU A 203 -7.93 -17.44 -2.66
N ASN A 204 -8.05 -16.73 -3.77
CA ASN A 204 -9.32 -16.58 -4.49
C ASN A 204 -9.88 -17.93 -4.93
N ARG A 205 -9.03 -18.85 -5.39
CA ARG A 205 -9.43 -20.22 -5.71
C ARG A 205 -9.97 -20.95 -4.50
N ILE A 206 -9.25 -20.94 -3.38
CA ILE A 206 -9.71 -21.58 -2.13
C ILE A 206 -11.07 -21.01 -1.72
N LEU A 207 -11.24 -19.70 -1.81
CA LEU A 207 -12.52 -19.05 -1.52
C LEU A 207 -13.64 -19.54 -2.46
N ILE A 208 -13.37 -19.63 -3.77
CA ILE A 208 -14.34 -20.11 -4.76
C ILE A 208 -14.70 -21.58 -4.52
N ASP A 209 -13.71 -22.44 -4.25
CA ASP A 209 -13.90 -23.87 -3.98
C ASP A 209 -14.75 -24.10 -2.72
N ASN A 210 -14.63 -23.21 -1.72
CA ASN A 210 -15.48 -23.19 -0.53
C ASN A 210 -16.83 -22.48 -0.72
N GLY A 211 -17.15 -22.04 -1.94
CA GLY A 211 -18.40 -21.35 -2.26
C GLY A 211 -18.51 -19.94 -1.65
N TYR A 212 -17.39 -19.31 -1.28
CA TYR A 212 -17.38 -17.96 -0.73
C TYR A 212 -17.88 -16.94 -1.76
N GLN A 213 -18.81 -16.09 -1.34
CA GLN A 213 -19.39 -15.05 -2.18
C GLN A 213 -19.00 -13.67 -1.65
N PRO A 214 -18.41 -12.80 -2.49
CA PRO A 214 -18.15 -11.42 -2.13
C PRO A 214 -19.41 -10.70 -1.63
N GLU A 215 -19.23 -9.82 -0.66
CA GLU A 215 -20.30 -9.07 0.00
C GLU A 215 -21.22 -8.35 -1.00
N TRP A 216 -20.65 -7.70 -2.02
CA TRP A 216 -21.45 -6.97 -3.01
C TRP A 216 -22.37 -7.89 -3.82
N ILE A 217 -22.03 -9.16 -4.04
CA ILE A 217 -22.90 -10.12 -4.72
C ILE A 217 -24.11 -10.45 -3.84
N LEU A 218 -23.89 -10.66 -2.54
CA LEU A 218 -24.96 -10.87 -1.57
C LEU A 218 -25.88 -9.66 -1.49
N LEU A 219 -25.31 -8.45 -1.39
CA LEU A 219 -26.07 -7.20 -1.40
C LEU A 219 -26.89 -7.04 -2.69
N GLN A 220 -26.31 -7.36 -3.84
CA GLN A 220 -27.01 -7.31 -5.13
C GLN A 220 -28.23 -8.25 -5.14
N LYS A 221 -28.05 -9.49 -4.68
CA LYS A 221 -29.14 -10.47 -4.57
C LYS A 221 -30.23 -9.97 -3.64
N GLU A 222 -29.84 -9.44 -2.48
CA GLU A 222 -30.78 -8.92 -1.48
C GLU A 222 -31.56 -7.69 -2.01
N ILE A 223 -30.92 -6.78 -2.76
CA ILE A 223 -31.60 -5.65 -3.43
C ILE A 223 -32.63 -6.16 -4.45
N ARG A 224 -32.27 -7.20 -5.22
CA ARG A 224 -33.18 -7.81 -6.22
C ARG A 224 -34.39 -8.48 -5.57
N GLU A 225 -34.18 -9.24 -4.51
CA GLU A 225 -35.27 -9.91 -3.78
C GLU A 225 -36.17 -8.90 -3.06
N THR A 226 -35.60 -7.84 -2.49
CA THR A 226 -36.37 -6.80 -1.81
C THR A 226 -37.24 -6.02 -2.79
N ILE A 227 -36.73 -5.60 -3.94
CA ILE A 227 -37.57 -4.91 -4.93
C ILE A 227 -38.68 -5.82 -5.47
N GLU A 228 -38.40 -7.11 -5.68
CA GLU A 228 -39.42 -8.06 -6.14
C GLU A 228 -40.53 -8.24 -5.09
N ARG A 229 -40.16 -8.34 -3.81
CA ARG A 229 -41.12 -8.41 -2.70
C ARG A 229 -41.99 -7.16 -2.62
N LEU A 230 -41.38 -5.97 -2.74
CA LEU A 230 -42.09 -4.69 -2.74
C LEU A 230 -43.05 -4.57 -3.93
N ARG A 231 -42.63 -5.00 -5.13
CA ARG A 231 -43.49 -5.05 -6.33
C ARG A 231 -44.68 -5.98 -6.16
N LYS A 232 -44.47 -7.19 -5.62
CA LYS A 232 -45.57 -8.12 -5.32
C LYS A 232 -46.53 -7.53 -4.28
N GLY A 233 -45.99 -6.88 -3.25
CA GLY A 233 -46.76 -6.24 -2.19
C GLY A 233 -47.67 -5.12 -2.71
N ILE A 234 -47.17 -4.23 -3.57
CA ILE A 234 -47.96 -3.10 -4.09
C ILE A 234 -49.06 -3.57 -5.05
N VAL A 235 -48.78 -4.57 -5.89
CA VAL A 235 -49.79 -5.18 -6.78
C VAL A 235 -50.87 -5.89 -5.96
N ALA A 236 -50.49 -6.64 -4.92
CA ALA A 236 -51.44 -7.30 -4.03
C ALA A 236 -52.33 -6.29 -3.29
N SER A 237 -51.75 -5.21 -2.78
CA SER A 237 -52.51 -4.13 -2.13
C SER A 237 -53.47 -3.45 -3.10
N ARG A 238 -53.07 -3.24 -4.36
CA ARG A 238 -53.96 -2.66 -5.38
C ARG A 238 -55.12 -3.58 -5.75
N ARG A 239 -54.89 -4.89 -5.83
CA ARG A 239 -55.93 -5.90 -6.12
C ARG A 239 -56.98 -6.02 -5.02
N LYS A 240 -56.62 -5.75 -3.77
CA LYS A 240 -57.56 -5.78 -2.63
C LYS A 240 -58.54 -4.61 -2.66
N LEU A 241 -58.24 -3.56 -3.41
CA LEU A 241 -59.08 -2.37 -3.53
C LEU A 241 -59.96 -2.54 -4.77
N GLY A 242 -61.27 -2.33 -4.59
CA GLY A 242 -62.24 -2.41 -5.69
C GLY A 242 -62.09 -1.29 -6.71
N GLU A 243 -62.69 -1.49 -7.89
CA GLU A 243 -62.91 -0.44 -8.88
C GLU A 243 -64.41 -0.18 -9.02
N PRO A 244 -64.91 1.06 -8.89
CA PRO A 244 -64.21 2.30 -8.50
C PRO A 244 -63.87 2.36 -6.99
N MET A 245 -62.76 3.02 -6.66
CA MET A 245 -62.32 3.16 -5.26
C MET A 245 -63.27 4.04 -4.44
N THR A 246 -63.62 3.58 -3.25
CA THR A 246 -64.31 4.37 -2.22
C THR A 246 -63.34 5.39 -1.59
N LEU A 247 -63.84 6.50 -1.04
CA LEU A 247 -63.00 7.53 -0.38
C LEU A 247 -62.12 6.95 0.76
N SER A 248 -62.59 5.94 1.49
CA SER A 248 -61.82 5.25 2.53
C SER A 248 -60.68 4.41 1.94
N GLU A 249 -60.95 3.73 0.82
CA GLU A 249 -59.99 2.93 0.07
C GLU A 249 -58.90 3.80 -0.56
N GLN A 250 -59.25 5.00 -1.02
CA GLN A 250 -58.30 5.98 -1.53
C GLN A 250 -57.34 6.46 -0.43
N LYS A 251 -57.85 6.73 0.79
CA LYS A 251 -56.99 7.05 1.95
C LYS A 251 -56.09 5.87 2.33
N GLN A 252 -56.61 4.65 2.28
CA GLN A 252 -55.81 3.45 2.54
C GLN A 252 -54.72 3.25 1.49
N TRP A 253 -55.02 3.48 0.22
CA TRP A 253 -54.05 3.45 -0.87
C TRP A 253 -52.96 4.51 -0.72
N GLY A 254 -53.34 5.72 -0.29
CA GLY A 254 -52.38 6.78 0.04
C GLY A 254 -51.38 6.34 1.10
N ARG A 255 -51.85 5.74 2.21
CA ARG A 255 -50.98 5.18 3.26
C ARG A 255 -50.04 4.09 2.75
N VAL A 256 -50.54 3.19 1.88
CA VAL A 256 -49.72 2.14 1.26
C VAL A 256 -48.65 2.75 0.35
N CYS A 257 -48.99 3.77 -0.43
CA CYS A 257 -48.03 4.50 -1.27
C CYS A 257 -46.95 5.22 -0.42
N GLU A 258 -47.33 5.82 0.71
CA GLU A 258 -46.40 6.47 1.65
C GLU A 258 -45.43 5.46 2.26
N GLN A 259 -45.93 4.32 2.74
CA GLN A 259 -45.09 3.24 3.28
C GLN A 259 -44.15 2.68 2.20
N PHE A 260 -44.68 2.46 0.99
CA PHE A 260 -43.88 2.01 -0.15
C PHE A 260 -42.78 3.03 -0.52
N ALA A 261 -43.07 4.33 -0.44
CA ALA A 261 -42.07 5.38 -0.66
C ALA A 261 -40.97 5.36 0.40
N GLU A 262 -41.29 5.09 1.67
CA GLU A 262 -40.30 4.89 2.73
C GLU A 262 -39.43 3.65 2.47
N ASP A 263 -40.04 2.54 2.05
CA ASP A 263 -39.31 1.30 1.77
C ASP A 263 -38.40 1.43 0.54
N ILE A 264 -38.83 2.16 -0.50
CA ILE A 264 -37.98 2.53 -1.64
C ILE A 264 -36.83 3.43 -1.18
N ARG A 265 -37.06 4.39 -0.26
CA ARG A 265 -35.96 5.21 0.30
C ARG A 265 -34.93 4.36 1.04
N LYS A 266 -35.37 3.39 1.85
CA LYS A 266 -34.47 2.43 2.51
C LYS A 266 -33.72 1.55 1.51
N LEU A 267 -34.40 1.11 0.45
CA LEU A 267 -33.78 0.34 -0.63
C LEU A 267 -32.72 1.16 -1.37
N ASN A 268 -33.00 2.43 -1.68
CA ASN A 268 -32.04 3.31 -2.36
C ASN A 268 -30.79 3.56 -1.51
N LYS A 269 -30.91 3.68 -0.18
CA LYS A 269 -29.73 3.72 0.72
C LYS A 269 -28.87 2.45 0.60
N ARG A 270 -29.50 1.29 0.40
CA ARG A 270 -28.76 0.03 0.18
C ARG A 270 -28.13 -0.04 -1.20
N VAL A 271 -28.79 0.53 -2.22
CA VAL A 271 -28.21 0.72 -3.55
C VAL A 271 -26.99 1.63 -3.48
N ASP A 272 -27.02 2.70 -2.68
CA ASP A 272 -25.85 3.55 -2.45
C ASP A 272 -24.69 2.76 -1.83
N ASN A 273 -24.96 2.01 -0.75
CA ASN A 273 -23.94 1.14 -0.13
C ASN A 273 -23.37 0.13 -1.13
N PHE A 274 -24.23 -0.49 -1.95
CA PHE A 274 -23.79 -1.39 -3.01
C PHE A 274 -22.88 -0.67 -4.02
N ASN A 275 -23.27 0.51 -4.49
CA ASN A 275 -22.49 1.28 -5.46
C ASN A 275 -21.11 1.71 -4.93
N LEU A 276 -20.98 1.88 -3.61
CA LEU A 276 -19.70 2.18 -2.94
C LEU A 276 -18.77 0.94 -2.85
N VAL A 277 -19.33 -0.26 -2.75
CA VAL A 277 -18.54 -1.51 -2.57
C VAL A 277 -18.21 -2.17 -3.92
N VAL A 278 -19.03 -1.96 -4.95
CA VAL A 278 -18.86 -2.61 -6.26
C VAL A 278 -17.56 -2.17 -6.94
N PRO A 279 -16.65 -3.11 -7.27
CA PRO A 279 -15.36 -2.77 -7.89
C PRO A 279 -15.45 -2.28 -9.34
N ILE A 280 -16.57 -2.51 -10.03
CA ILE A 280 -16.72 -2.27 -11.47
C ILE A 280 -17.86 -1.27 -11.70
N LEU A 281 -17.56 -0.10 -12.27
CA LEU A 281 -18.56 0.95 -12.51
C LEU A 281 -19.76 0.46 -13.34
N SER A 282 -19.55 -0.41 -14.33
CA SER A 282 -20.62 -0.93 -15.18
C SER A 282 -21.65 -1.80 -14.45
N ARG A 283 -21.33 -2.26 -13.23
CA ARG A 283 -22.22 -3.07 -12.39
C ARG A 283 -22.93 -2.27 -11.30
N GLN A 284 -22.70 -0.96 -11.23
CA GLN A 284 -23.44 -0.08 -10.33
C GLN A 284 -24.93 0.00 -10.72
N MET A 285 -25.77 0.27 -9.74
CA MET A 285 -27.23 0.31 -9.88
C MET A 285 -27.75 1.74 -9.76
N VAL A 286 -28.80 2.03 -10.53
CA VAL A 286 -29.53 3.30 -10.43
C VAL A 286 -30.61 3.18 -9.35
N HIS A 287 -30.93 4.30 -8.71
CA HIS A 287 -32.02 4.38 -7.75
C HIS A 287 -33.37 4.01 -8.36
N PHE A 288 -34.21 3.41 -7.54
CA PHE A 288 -35.60 3.14 -7.87
C PHE A 288 -36.44 4.37 -7.53
N SER A 289 -37.21 4.84 -8.51
CA SER A 289 -38.18 5.92 -8.32
C SER A 289 -39.55 5.37 -7.98
N THR A 290 -40.16 5.88 -6.92
CA THR A 290 -41.48 5.46 -6.44
C THR A 290 -42.55 5.59 -7.53
N ASP A 291 -42.63 6.74 -8.22
CA ASP A 291 -43.68 7.00 -9.22
C ASP A 291 -43.61 6.06 -10.42
N LYS A 292 -42.42 5.65 -10.85
CA LYS A 292 -42.29 4.68 -11.95
C LYS A 292 -42.73 3.29 -11.50
N GLU A 293 -42.43 2.89 -10.27
CA GLU A 293 -42.83 1.58 -9.77
C GLU A 293 -44.34 1.52 -9.47
N ILE A 294 -44.96 2.61 -8.99
CA ILE A 294 -46.42 2.71 -8.85
C ILE A 294 -47.10 2.62 -10.22
N ARG A 295 -46.63 3.41 -11.21
CA ARG A 295 -47.16 3.34 -12.59
C ARG A 295 -47.00 1.95 -13.20
N ARG A 296 -45.87 1.28 -12.94
CA ARG A 296 -45.66 -0.11 -13.35
C ARG A 296 -46.68 -1.04 -12.69
N ALA A 297 -46.91 -0.89 -11.38
CA ALA A 297 -47.86 -1.69 -10.63
C ALA A 297 -49.29 -1.56 -11.18
N LEU A 298 -49.73 -0.34 -11.49
CA LEU A 298 -51.04 -0.06 -12.10
C LEU A 298 -51.18 -0.76 -13.45
N LYS A 299 -50.20 -0.59 -14.36
CA LYS A 299 -50.18 -1.28 -15.66
C LYS A 299 -50.24 -2.81 -15.53
N THR A 300 -49.53 -3.38 -14.56
CA THR A 300 -49.61 -4.84 -14.30
C THR A 300 -50.95 -5.27 -13.73
N CYS A 301 -51.68 -4.40 -13.03
CA CYS A 301 -53.02 -4.72 -12.56
C CYS A 301 -54.02 -4.66 -13.73
N GLU A 302 -53.97 -3.60 -14.54
CA GLU A 302 -54.77 -3.44 -15.77
C GLU A 302 -54.60 -4.65 -16.69
N ALA A 303 -53.35 -5.03 -17.00
CA ALA A 303 -53.05 -6.19 -17.84
C ALA A 303 -53.48 -7.54 -17.25
N VAL A 304 -53.68 -7.64 -15.93
CA VAL A 304 -54.21 -8.85 -15.29
C VAL A 304 -55.73 -8.88 -15.41
N VAL A 305 -56.40 -7.73 -15.29
CA VAL A 305 -57.85 -7.61 -15.48
C VAL A 305 -58.23 -7.96 -16.93
N GLU A 306 -57.52 -7.42 -17.92
CA GLU A 306 -57.74 -7.73 -19.35
C GLU A 306 -57.57 -9.24 -19.66
N LYS A 307 -56.59 -9.90 -19.05
CA LYS A 307 -56.38 -11.35 -19.22
C LYS A 307 -57.49 -12.20 -18.60
N VAL A 308 -58.05 -11.76 -17.48
CA VAL A 308 -59.17 -12.46 -16.84
C VAL A 308 -60.43 -12.32 -17.69
N SER A 309 -60.72 -11.14 -18.25
CA SER A 309 -61.84 -10.98 -19.18
C SER A 309 -61.68 -11.82 -20.45
N ASP A 310 -60.50 -11.86 -21.07
CA ASP A 310 -60.26 -12.65 -22.28
C ASP A 310 -60.37 -14.17 -22.04
N SER A 311 -59.99 -14.63 -20.84
CA SER A 311 -60.13 -16.05 -20.45
C SER A 311 -61.57 -16.45 -20.16
N ALA A 312 -62.40 -15.53 -19.66
CA ALA A 312 -63.82 -15.77 -19.40
C ALA A 312 -64.62 -15.87 -20.72
N THR A 313 -64.29 -15.04 -21.72
CA THR A 313 -64.94 -15.09 -23.04
C THR A 313 -64.64 -16.40 -23.79
N LYS A 314 -63.42 -16.93 -23.69
CA LYS A 314 -63.03 -18.22 -24.30
C LYS A 314 -63.58 -19.47 -23.58
N GLY A 315 -64.01 -19.33 -22.33
CA GLY A 315 -64.67 -20.40 -21.57
C GLY A 315 -66.11 -20.60 -22.03
N ASN A 316 -66.86 -19.50 -22.20
CA ASN A 316 -68.25 -19.55 -22.66
C ASN A 316 -68.40 -20.10 -24.08
N GLU A 317 -67.47 -19.77 -24.99
CA GLU A 317 -67.52 -20.27 -26.38
C GLU A 317 -67.28 -21.78 -26.51
N ARG A 318 -66.77 -22.45 -25.46
CA ARG A 318 -66.54 -23.91 -25.45
C ARG A 318 -67.68 -24.71 -24.84
N GLU A 319 -68.55 -24.09 -24.04
CA GLU A 319 -69.74 -24.74 -23.46
C GLU A 319 -70.97 -24.64 -24.38
N GLU A 320 -71.01 -23.69 -25.32
CA GLU A 320 -72.11 -23.57 -26.31
C GLU A 320 -71.92 -24.44 -27.57
N GLY A 321 -70.93 -25.34 -27.59
CA GLY A 321 -70.57 -26.17 -28.74
C GLY A 321 -70.70 -27.69 -28.56
N GLU A 322 -71.45 -28.15 -27.55
CA GLU A 322 -71.88 -29.57 -27.41
C GLU A 322 -73.14 -29.88 -28.23
#